data_AF-A0A8C6EKJ1-F1
#
_entry.id   AF-A0A8C6EKJ1-F1
#
_cell.length_a   1.000
_cell.length_b   1.000
_cell.length_c   1.000
_cell.angle_alpha   90.00
_cell.angle_beta   90.00
_cell.angle_gamma   90.00
#
_symmetry.space_group_name_H-M   'P 1'
#
loop_
_entity.id
_entity.type
_entity.pdbx_description
1 polymer ?
#
loop_
_entity_poly.entity_id
_entity_poly.type
_entity_poly.pdbx_seq_one_letter_code
_entity_poly.pdbx_strand_id
1 'polypeptide(L)'
;MKCVRLPLLSRDFLLGHVDAESLVRHHPDCKDLLIEALKFHLLPEQRGVLGTSRTRPRRCEGAGPVLFAVGGGSLFAIHGDCEAYDTRTDRWHVVASMSTRRARVGVAAVGNRLYAVGGYDGTSDLATVESYDPVTNTWQPEVSMGTRRSCLGVAALHGLLYAAGGYDGASCLNSAERYDPLTGTWTSVAAMSTRRRYVRVATLDGNLYAVGGYDSSSHLATVEK
;
A
#
# COMPACT_ATOMS: atom_id res chain seq x y z
N MET A 1 23.62 4.20 -18.90
CA MET A 1 22.44 4.22 -18.01
C MET A 1 21.90 2.86 -17.56
N LYS A 2 22.47 1.70 -17.93
CA LYS A 2 21.85 0.39 -17.63
C LYS A 2 21.62 0.10 -16.13
N CYS A 3 22.36 0.76 -15.24
CA CYS A 3 22.22 0.64 -13.77
C CYS A 3 21.18 1.61 -13.16
N VAL A 4 20.64 2.55 -13.94
CA VAL A 4 19.67 3.55 -13.48
C VAL A 4 18.27 2.93 -13.46
N ARG A 5 17.52 3.17 -12.38
CA ARG A 5 16.18 2.64 -12.16
C ARG A 5 15.13 3.74 -12.37
N LEU A 6 15.03 4.22 -13.61
CA LEU A 6 14.08 5.27 -14.00
C LEU A 6 12.62 4.98 -13.59
N PRO A 7 12.10 3.73 -13.63
CA PRO A 7 10.72 3.46 -13.19
C PRO A 7 10.44 3.78 -11.71
N LEU A 8 11.47 3.94 -10.87
CA LEU A 8 11.34 4.31 -9.46
C LEU A 8 11.31 5.82 -9.22
N LEU A 9 11.49 6.63 -10.26
CA LEU A 9 11.38 8.10 -10.20
C LEU A 9 9.94 8.53 -10.44
N SER A 10 9.59 9.73 -9.98
CA SER A 10 8.28 10.31 -10.24
C SER A 10 8.09 10.61 -11.73
N ARG A 11 6.85 10.48 -12.22
CA ARG A 11 6.50 10.80 -13.61
C ARG A 11 6.91 12.23 -13.99
N ASP A 12 6.69 13.18 -13.10
CA ASP A 12 6.99 14.59 -13.35
C ASP A 12 8.50 14.84 -13.45
N PHE A 13 9.32 14.11 -12.68
CA PHE A 13 10.76 14.17 -12.82
C PHE A 13 11.22 13.53 -14.14
N LEU A 14 10.62 12.41 -14.54
CA LEU A 14 10.94 11.75 -15.81
C LEU A 14 10.64 12.66 -17.01
N LEU A 15 9.46 13.29 -17.04
CA LEU A 15 9.04 14.15 -18.14
C LEU A 15 9.65 15.55 -18.10
N GLY A 16 9.85 16.10 -16.89
CA GLY A 16 10.37 17.45 -16.73
C GLY A 16 11.89 17.55 -16.80
N HIS A 17 12.61 16.50 -16.41
CA HIS A 17 14.07 16.52 -16.30
C HIS A 17 14.72 15.45 -17.17
N VAL A 18 14.34 14.17 -17.01
CA VAL A 18 15.02 13.06 -17.68
C VAL A 18 14.84 13.10 -19.21
N ASP A 19 13.66 13.44 -19.71
CA ASP A 19 13.42 13.61 -21.15
C ASP A 19 14.22 14.79 -21.76
N ALA A 20 14.54 15.80 -20.95
CA ALA A 20 15.30 16.96 -21.39
C ALA A 20 16.81 16.69 -21.52
N GLU A 21 17.32 15.65 -20.87
CA GLU A 21 18.74 15.32 -20.84
C GLU A 21 19.29 14.97 -22.23
N SER A 22 20.40 15.60 -22.61
CA SER A 22 21.01 15.40 -23.94
C SER A 22 21.35 13.92 -24.19
N LEU A 23 21.83 13.21 -23.17
CA LEU A 23 22.16 11.79 -23.27
C LEU A 23 20.93 10.92 -23.55
N VAL A 24 19.77 11.27 -23.00
CA VAL A 24 18.51 10.57 -23.28
C VAL A 24 18.01 10.90 -24.68
N ARG A 25 18.11 12.17 -25.10
CA ARG A 25 17.60 12.64 -26.40
C ARG A 25 18.38 12.11 -27.59
N HIS A 26 19.68 11.91 -27.46
CA HIS A 26 20.55 11.54 -28.58
C HIS A 26 20.91 10.06 -28.64
N HIS A 27 20.64 9.28 -27.58
CA HIS A 27 20.99 7.86 -27.54
C HIS A 27 19.73 6.95 -27.53
N PRO A 28 19.50 6.14 -28.56
CA PRO A 28 18.33 5.24 -28.65
C PRO A 28 18.14 4.37 -27.41
N ASP A 29 19.19 3.69 -26.94
CA ASP A 29 19.12 2.86 -25.73
C ASP A 29 18.63 3.62 -24.48
N CYS A 30 18.94 4.91 -24.36
CA CYS A 30 18.49 5.72 -23.22
C CYS A 30 17.02 6.11 -23.37
N LYS A 31 16.53 6.32 -24.60
CA LYS A 31 15.10 6.49 -24.87
C LYS A 31 14.30 5.25 -24.51
N ASP A 32 14.82 4.07 -24.84
CA ASP A 32 14.14 2.81 -24.51
C ASP A 32 13.96 2.63 -23.00
N LEU A 33 14.95 3.06 -22.19
CA LEU A 33 14.86 3.05 -20.72
C LEU A 33 13.80 4.04 -20.21
N LEU A 34 13.69 5.23 -20.83
CA LEU A 34 12.65 6.19 -20.48
C LEU A 34 11.26 5.67 -20.88
N ILE A 35 11.14 5.06 -22.05
CA ILE A 35 9.89 4.45 -22.53
C ILE A 35 9.45 3.30 -21.61
N GLU A 36 10.38 2.43 -21.18
CA GLU A 36 10.10 1.39 -20.17
C GLU A 36 9.52 2.01 -18.89
N ALA A 37 10.15 3.06 -18.37
CA ALA A 37 9.68 3.76 -17.18
C ALA A 37 8.29 4.36 -17.38
N LEU A 38 8.07 5.09 -18.48
CA LEU A 38 6.77 5.69 -18.77
C LEU A 38 5.66 4.64 -18.96
N LYS A 39 5.95 3.52 -19.62
CA LYS A 39 5.01 2.39 -19.73
C LYS A 39 4.63 1.84 -18.36
N PHE A 40 5.59 1.70 -17.44
CA PHE A 40 5.34 1.23 -16.07
C PHE A 40 4.42 2.17 -15.27
N HIS A 41 4.55 3.48 -15.49
CA HIS A 41 3.66 4.50 -14.90
C HIS A 41 2.28 4.51 -15.54
N LEU A 42 2.18 4.34 -16.86
CA LEU A 42 0.93 4.44 -17.62
C LEU A 42 0.07 3.17 -17.59
N LEU A 43 0.65 2.01 -17.25
CA LEU A 43 -0.03 0.71 -17.31
C LEU A 43 0.04 -0.01 -15.95
N PRO A 44 -0.66 0.50 -14.92
CA PRO A 44 -0.60 -0.06 -13.56
C PRO A 44 -1.03 -1.53 -13.49
N GLU A 45 -2.03 -1.94 -14.26
CA GLU A 45 -2.49 -3.34 -14.31
C GLU A 45 -1.44 -4.29 -14.90
N GLN A 46 -0.55 -3.77 -15.74
CA GLN A 46 0.48 -4.57 -16.41
C GLN A 46 1.81 -4.59 -15.65
N ARG A 47 1.93 -3.92 -14.50
CA ARG A 47 3.18 -3.88 -13.71
C ARG A 47 3.69 -5.26 -13.29
N GLY A 48 2.80 -6.24 -13.15
CA GLY A 48 3.18 -7.64 -12.92
C GLY A 48 4.02 -8.22 -14.07
N VAL A 49 3.66 -7.90 -15.31
CA VAL A 49 4.33 -8.37 -16.54
C VAL A 49 5.51 -7.48 -16.90
N LEU A 50 5.40 -6.16 -16.69
CA LEU A 50 6.45 -5.17 -16.91
C LEU A 50 7.55 -5.22 -15.83
N GLY A 51 7.49 -6.17 -14.90
CA GLY A 51 8.43 -6.30 -13.79
C GLY A 51 9.85 -6.65 -14.25
N THR A 52 10.80 -5.74 -14.07
CA THR A 52 12.23 -5.97 -14.31
C THR A 52 13.04 -5.68 -13.05
N SER A 53 14.35 -5.95 -13.08
CA SER A 53 15.26 -5.55 -11.99
C SER A 53 15.32 -4.02 -11.80
N ARG A 54 14.88 -3.23 -12.79
CA ARG A 54 14.81 -1.76 -12.76
C ARG A 54 13.51 -1.22 -12.18
N THR A 55 12.43 -2.00 -12.17
CA THR A 55 11.13 -1.58 -11.60
C THR A 55 11.00 -1.89 -10.10
N ARG A 56 12.06 -2.40 -9.48
CA ARG A 56 12.11 -2.74 -8.05
C ARG A 56 13.27 -2.01 -7.38
N PRO A 57 13.15 -1.58 -6.11
CA PRO A 57 14.27 -1.05 -5.32
C PRO A 57 15.40 -2.06 -5.12
N ARG A 58 16.62 -1.59 -4.84
CA ARG A 58 17.75 -2.47 -4.50
C ARG A 58 17.51 -3.00 -3.09
N ARG A 59 17.77 -4.29 -2.88
CA ARG A 59 17.90 -4.86 -1.53
C ARG A 59 19.38 -5.11 -1.27
N CYS A 60 19.88 -4.67 -0.11
CA CYS A 60 21.20 -5.05 0.34
C CYS A 60 21.23 -6.56 0.58
N GLU A 61 22.30 -7.23 0.16
CA GLU A 61 22.53 -8.62 0.51
C GLU A 61 22.60 -8.74 2.04
N GLY A 62 21.87 -9.71 2.61
CA GLY A 62 21.77 -9.91 4.06
C GLY A 62 20.73 -9.04 4.78
N ALA A 63 20.01 -8.15 4.09
CA ALA A 63 18.88 -7.44 4.71
C ALA A 63 17.73 -8.42 5.03
N GLY A 64 17.52 -8.67 6.32
CA GLY A 64 16.42 -9.50 6.82
C GLY A 64 15.06 -8.76 6.76
N PRO A 65 13.94 -9.50 6.83
CA PRO A 65 12.64 -8.88 6.98
C PRO A 65 12.52 -8.16 8.32
N VAL A 66 11.87 -7.00 8.31
CA VAL A 66 11.46 -6.27 9.51
C VAL A 66 9.95 -6.38 9.61
N LEU A 67 9.46 -6.76 10.78
CA LEU A 67 8.04 -6.78 11.07
C LEU A 67 7.64 -5.46 11.72
N PHE A 68 6.53 -4.88 11.28
CA PHE A 68 5.98 -3.65 11.88
C PHE A 68 4.65 -3.96 12.56
N ALA A 69 4.48 -3.45 13.79
CA ALA A 69 3.18 -3.34 14.44
C ALA A 69 2.80 -1.86 14.48
N VAL A 70 1.56 -1.56 14.08
CA VAL A 70 1.10 -0.19 13.79
C VAL A 70 -0.26 0.03 14.43
N GLY A 71 -0.35 1.00 15.33
CA GLY A 71 -1.59 1.42 15.99
C GLY A 71 -2.19 0.34 16.88
N GLY A 72 -3.50 0.14 16.75
CA GLY A 72 -4.27 -0.77 17.59
C GLY A 72 -4.99 -0.04 18.73
N GLY A 73 -5.54 -0.81 19.66
CA GLY A 73 -6.26 -0.29 20.80
C GLY A 73 -6.08 -1.17 22.03
N SER A 74 -6.01 -0.52 23.17
CA SER A 74 -6.14 -1.14 24.50
C SER A 74 -7.56 -0.94 25.03
N LEU A 75 -7.85 -1.49 26.21
CA LEU A 75 -9.15 -1.33 26.88
C LEU A 75 -9.57 0.13 27.07
N PHE A 76 -8.62 1.07 27.16
CA PHE A 76 -8.87 2.47 27.52
C PHE A 76 -8.40 3.50 26.49
N ALA A 77 -7.66 3.09 25.46
CA ALA A 77 -7.06 4.03 24.51
C ALA A 77 -6.84 3.41 23.13
N ILE A 78 -6.98 4.23 22.10
CA ILE A 78 -6.55 3.92 20.74
C ILE A 78 -5.17 4.54 20.53
N HIS A 79 -4.28 3.75 19.94
CA HIS A 79 -2.87 4.08 19.85
C HIS A 79 -2.52 4.55 18.44
N GLY A 80 -1.59 5.50 18.37
CA GLY A 80 -0.88 5.87 17.15
C GLY A 80 0.53 5.26 17.10
N ASP A 81 0.93 4.58 18.18
CA ASP A 81 2.29 4.08 18.35
C ASP A 81 2.60 2.96 17.37
N CYS A 82 3.87 2.91 16.99
CA CYS A 82 4.38 1.97 16.01
C CYS A 82 5.69 1.40 16.50
N GLU A 83 5.91 0.12 16.24
CA GLU A 83 7.13 -0.58 16.61
C GLU A 83 7.59 -1.49 15.47
N ALA A 84 8.90 -1.65 15.37
CA ALA A 84 9.57 -2.46 14.36
C ALA A 84 10.40 -3.54 15.03
N TYR A 85 10.20 -4.78 14.63
CA TYR A 85 10.93 -5.94 15.11
C TYR A 85 12.07 -6.29 14.15
N ASP A 86 13.31 -6.16 14.64
CA ASP A 86 14.51 -6.57 13.94
C ASP A 86 14.75 -8.07 14.19
N THR A 87 14.52 -8.87 13.15
CA THR A 87 14.69 -10.33 13.19
C THR A 87 16.13 -10.77 13.44
N ARG A 88 17.13 -9.91 13.17
CA ARG A 88 18.54 -10.22 13.40
C ARG A 88 18.94 -10.05 14.86
N THR A 89 18.32 -9.10 15.56
CA THR A 89 18.63 -8.80 16.96
C THR A 89 17.58 -9.32 17.94
N ASP A 90 16.48 -9.88 17.44
CA ASP A 90 15.35 -10.41 18.22
C ASP A 90 14.80 -9.36 19.19
N ARG A 91 14.58 -8.15 18.67
CA ARG A 91 14.17 -6.99 19.47
C ARG A 91 13.17 -6.10 18.76
N TRP A 92 12.24 -5.58 19.56
CA TRP A 92 11.34 -4.51 19.16
C TRP A 92 11.99 -3.16 19.41
N HIS A 93 11.78 -2.25 18.46
CA HIS A 93 12.23 -0.87 18.49
C HIS A 93 11.03 0.04 18.24
N VAL A 94 10.84 1.03 19.11
CA VAL A 94 9.84 2.08 18.87
C VAL A 94 10.26 2.89 17.65
N VAL A 95 9.33 3.11 16.73
CA VAL A 95 9.50 3.99 15.57
C VAL A 95 8.55 5.18 15.70
N ALA A 96 8.61 6.15 14.77
CA ALA A 96 7.71 7.29 14.81
C ALA A 96 6.24 6.84 14.84
N SER A 97 5.46 7.47 15.71
CA SER A 97 4.01 7.26 15.79
C SER A 97 3.29 7.93 14.64
N MET A 98 2.15 7.36 14.22
CA MET A 98 1.24 7.98 13.25
C MET A 98 0.71 9.32 13.79
N SER A 99 0.33 10.22 12.88
CA SER A 99 -0.30 11.49 13.24
C SER A 99 -1.72 11.27 13.74
N THR A 100 -2.42 10.28 13.15
CA THR A 100 -3.75 9.86 13.58
C THR A 100 -3.65 8.53 14.34
N ARG A 101 -4.32 8.43 15.49
CA ARG A 101 -4.43 7.15 16.22
C ARG A 101 -5.41 6.24 15.50
N ARG A 102 -5.09 4.96 15.33
CA ARG A 102 -5.91 4.05 14.50
C ARG A 102 -6.01 2.66 15.12
N ALA A 103 -7.21 2.29 15.53
CA ALA A 103 -7.58 0.89 15.78
C ALA A 103 -8.20 0.28 14.51
N ARG A 104 -8.19 -1.05 14.40
CA ARG A 104 -8.80 -1.79 13.28
C ARG A 104 -8.31 -1.30 11.89
N VAL A 105 -7.07 -0.82 11.87
CA VAL A 105 -6.38 -0.28 10.71
C VAL A 105 -5.94 -1.41 9.80
N GLY A 106 -5.95 -1.16 8.49
CA GLY A 106 -5.36 -2.05 7.51
C GLY A 106 -3.96 -1.58 7.15
N VAL A 107 -2.99 -2.49 7.11
CA VAL A 107 -1.58 -2.15 6.89
C VAL A 107 -1.01 -3.02 5.78
N ALA A 108 -0.31 -2.40 4.82
CA ALA A 108 0.47 -3.13 3.83
C ALA A 108 1.69 -2.33 3.36
N ALA A 109 2.73 -3.04 2.93
CA ALA A 109 3.93 -2.44 2.36
C ALA A 109 3.83 -2.40 0.84
N VAL A 110 4.06 -1.22 0.25
CA VAL A 110 4.15 -1.03 -1.20
C VAL A 110 5.43 -0.27 -1.52
N GLY A 111 6.28 -0.84 -2.37
CA GLY A 111 7.61 -0.31 -2.62
C GLY A 111 8.46 -0.31 -1.35
N ASN A 112 8.93 0.87 -0.94
CA ASN A 112 9.74 1.08 0.27
C ASN A 112 8.95 1.74 1.42
N ARG A 113 7.62 1.84 1.30
CA ARG A 113 6.78 2.51 2.28
C ARG A 113 5.77 1.53 2.88
N LEU A 114 5.44 1.76 4.14
CA LEU A 114 4.34 1.10 4.82
C LEU A 114 3.12 2.02 4.80
N TYR A 115 1.94 1.52 4.46
CA TYR A 115 0.71 2.31 4.40
C TYR A 115 -0.23 1.87 5.51
N ALA A 116 -0.70 2.83 6.30
CA ALA A 116 -1.77 2.68 7.28
C ALA A 116 -3.06 3.26 6.69
N VAL A 117 -4.04 2.39 6.43
CA VAL A 117 -5.24 2.70 5.64
C VAL A 117 -6.48 2.61 6.53
N GLY A 118 -7.23 3.71 6.61
CA GLY A 118 -8.48 3.77 7.34
C GLY A 118 -8.33 3.45 8.82
N GLY A 119 -9.27 2.68 9.37
CA GLY A 119 -9.36 2.35 10.79
C GLY A 119 -10.38 3.21 11.53
N TYR A 120 -10.24 3.27 12.86
CA TYR A 120 -11.11 4.00 13.77
C TYR A 120 -10.25 4.75 14.80
N ASP A 121 -10.50 6.06 14.98
CA ASP A 121 -9.71 6.93 15.85
C ASP A 121 -10.24 7.05 17.30
N GLY A 122 -11.39 6.44 17.58
CA GLY A 122 -12.10 6.57 18.87
C GLY A 122 -13.37 7.39 18.80
N THR A 123 -13.55 8.09 17.68
CA THR A 123 -14.72 8.93 17.40
C THR A 123 -15.37 8.51 16.09
N SER A 124 -14.59 8.29 15.03
CA SER A 124 -15.06 8.06 13.67
C SER A 124 -14.27 7.01 12.90
N ASP A 125 -14.94 6.32 11.98
CA ASP A 125 -14.29 5.48 10.97
C ASP A 125 -13.59 6.37 9.94
N LEU A 126 -12.36 6.01 9.57
CA LEU A 126 -11.47 6.86 8.81
C LEU A 126 -11.42 6.49 7.32
N ALA A 127 -11.39 7.50 6.46
CA ALA A 127 -10.96 7.37 5.06
C ALA A 127 -9.49 7.75 4.85
N THR A 128 -8.88 8.38 5.85
CA THR A 128 -7.51 8.91 5.77
C THR A 128 -6.48 7.80 5.70
N VAL A 129 -5.37 8.10 5.04
CA VAL A 129 -4.25 7.19 4.82
C VAL A 129 -2.98 7.91 5.21
N GLU A 130 -2.05 7.19 5.82
CA GLU A 130 -0.70 7.68 6.12
C GLU A 130 0.31 6.69 5.59
N SER A 131 1.45 7.18 5.08
CA SER A 131 2.58 6.34 4.70
C SER A 131 3.79 6.61 5.60
N TYR A 132 4.49 5.54 5.96
CA TYR A 132 5.70 5.57 6.76
C TYR A 132 6.91 5.33 5.87
N ASP A 133 7.91 6.20 6.00
CA ASP A 133 9.21 6.06 5.40
C ASP A 133 10.22 5.55 6.46
N PRO A 134 10.69 4.29 6.35
CA PRO A 134 11.64 3.74 7.30
C PRO A 134 13.05 4.36 7.22
N VAL A 135 13.37 5.08 6.15
CA VAL A 135 14.68 5.75 5.99
C VAL A 135 14.72 7.04 6.79
N THR A 136 13.64 7.82 6.74
CA THR A 136 13.53 9.08 7.49
C THR A 136 12.89 8.91 8.85
N ASN A 137 12.32 7.72 9.14
CA ASN A 137 11.53 7.43 10.35
C ASN A 137 10.42 8.46 10.55
N THR A 138 9.60 8.67 9.52
CA THR A 138 8.51 9.65 9.55
C THR A 138 7.26 9.11 8.88
N TRP A 139 6.10 9.46 9.45
CA TRP A 139 4.81 9.33 8.78
C TRP A 139 4.46 10.60 8.01
N GLN A 140 3.76 10.44 6.90
CA GLN A 140 3.21 11.54 6.12
C GLN A 140 1.77 11.22 5.68
N PRO A 141 0.89 12.23 5.59
CA PRO A 141 -0.46 12.04 5.07
C PRO A 141 -0.42 11.68 3.58
N GLU A 142 -1.32 10.78 3.18
CA GLU A 142 -1.55 10.40 1.79
C GLU A 142 -2.97 10.75 1.36
N VAL A 143 -3.24 10.60 0.06
CA VAL A 143 -4.58 10.79 -0.49
C VAL A 143 -5.57 9.83 0.19
N SER A 144 -6.66 10.38 0.70
CA SER A 144 -7.71 9.61 1.39
C SER A 144 -8.50 8.74 0.40
N MET A 145 -9.02 7.62 0.88
CA MET A 145 -9.97 6.78 0.14
C MET A 145 -11.25 7.55 -0.16
N GLY A 146 -12.01 7.09 -1.17
CA GLY A 146 -13.36 7.62 -1.42
C GLY A 146 -14.37 7.20 -0.35
N THR A 147 -14.18 6.00 0.24
CA THR A 147 -15.03 5.49 1.33
C THR A 147 -14.24 5.34 2.62
N ARG A 148 -14.80 5.77 3.75
CA ARG A 148 -14.23 5.48 5.08
C ARG A 148 -14.40 4.02 5.44
N ARG A 149 -13.36 3.40 6.02
CA ARG A 149 -13.30 1.95 6.24
C ARG A 149 -12.55 1.63 7.53
N SER A 150 -13.20 0.99 8.49
CA SER A 150 -12.53 0.25 9.58
C SER A 150 -12.72 -1.26 9.41
N CYS A 151 -11.91 -2.06 10.10
CA CYS A 151 -12.00 -3.54 10.05
C CYS A 151 -11.88 -4.11 8.63
N LEU A 152 -11.19 -3.38 7.76
CA LEU A 152 -11.00 -3.71 6.35
C LEU A 152 -9.83 -4.69 6.18
N GLY A 153 -9.76 -5.29 5.00
CA GLY A 153 -8.58 -6.00 4.55
C GLY A 153 -7.76 -5.13 3.61
N VAL A 154 -6.44 -5.13 3.79
CA VAL A 154 -5.51 -4.38 2.93
C VAL A 154 -4.41 -5.30 2.45
N ALA A 155 -4.08 -5.22 1.17
CA ALA A 155 -2.98 -5.98 0.59
C ALA A 155 -2.29 -5.22 -0.53
N ALA A 156 -1.03 -5.56 -0.77
CA ALA A 156 -0.24 -5.05 -1.89
C ALA A 156 -0.22 -6.07 -3.03
N LEU A 157 -0.60 -5.64 -4.23
CA LEU A 157 -0.51 -6.45 -5.45
C LEU A 157 0.01 -5.60 -6.60
N HIS A 158 1.05 -6.08 -7.29
CA HIS A 158 1.64 -5.42 -8.47
C HIS A 158 2.01 -3.93 -8.26
N GLY A 159 2.44 -3.56 -7.06
CA GLY A 159 2.81 -2.18 -6.72
C GLY A 159 1.62 -1.26 -6.47
N LEU A 160 0.42 -1.82 -6.34
CA LEU A 160 -0.81 -1.13 -5.96
C LEU A 160 -1.25 -1.60 -4.58
N LEU A 161 -1.92 -0.71 -3.86
CA LEU A 161 -2.50 -0.97 -2.55
C LEU A 161 -4.00 -1.22 -2.73
N TYR A 162 -4.55 -2.29 -2.17
CA TYR A 162 -5.97 -2.61 -2.25
C TYR A 162 -6.59 -2.54 -0.86
N ALA A 163 -7.75 -1.90 -0.76
CA ALA A 163 -8.55 -1.80 0.45
C ALA A 163 -9.93 -2.41 0.16
N ALA A 164 -10.29 -3.50 0.83
CA ALA A 164 -11.51 -4.25 0.56
C ALA A 164 -12.37 -4.44 1.81
N GLY A 165 -13.67 -4.31 1.63
CA GLY A 165 -14.67 -4.52 2.68
C GLY A 165 -14.55 -3.52 3.82
N GLY A 166 -14.83 -3.99 5.04
CA GLY A 166 -14.82 -3.19 6.26
C GLY A 166 -16.18 -2.62 6.63
N TYR A 167 -16.16 -1.56 7.43
CA TYR A 167 -17.32 -0.84 7.94
C TYR A 167 -17.12 0.66 7.75
N ASP A 168 -18.15 1.34 7.26
CA ASP A 168 -18.14 2.79 7.04
C ASP A 168 -18.81 3.57 8.18
N GLY A 169 -18.98 3.01 9.37
CA GLY A 169 -19.73 3.65 10.45
C GLY A 169 -21.25 3.45 10.38
N ALA A 170 -21.80 2.99 9.24
CA ALA A 170 -23.23 2.72 9.07
C ALA A 170 -23.53 1.31 8.53
N SER A 171 -22.73 0.81 7.60
CA SER A 171 -22.98 -0.42 6.86
C SER A 171 -21.71 -1.26 6.65
N CYS A 172 -21.88 -2.58 6.63
CA CYS A 172 -20.82 -3.50 6.22
C CYS A 172 -20.62 -3.40 4.70
N LEU A 173 -19.36 -3.32 4.27
CA LEU A 173 -19.02 -3.05 2.87
C LEU A 173 -18.64 -4.34 2.13
N ASN A 174 -19.02 -4.41 0.85
CA ASN A 174 -18.47 -5.34 -0.13
C ASN A 174 -17.61 -4.62 -1.19
N SER A 175 -17.66 -3.29 -1.23
CA SER A 175 -16.85 -2.50 -2.15
C SER A 175 -15.37 -2.61 -1.84
N ALA A 176 -14.55 -2.40 -2.87
CA ALA A 176 -13.10 -2.34 -2.75
C ALA A 176 -12.56 -1.19 -3.61
N GLU A 177 -11.45 -0.62 -3.17
CA GLU A 177 -10.74 0.46 -3.85
C GLU A 177 -9.27 0.07 -3.96
N ARG A 178 -8.62 0.50 -5.04
CA ARG A 178 -7.18 0.38 -5.22
C ARG A 178 -6.53 1.75 -5.27
N TYR A 179 -5.32 1.85 -4.77
CA TYR A 179 -4.50 3.05 -4.79
C TYR A 179 -3.21 2.80 -5.55
N ASP A 180 -2.87 3.74 -6.43
CA ASP A 180 -1.59 3.80 -7.10
C ASP A 180 -0.69 4.86 -6.45
N PRO A 181 0.35 4.46 -5.70
CA PRO A 181 1.30 5.41 -5.11
C PRO A 181 2.06 6.26 -6.12
N LEU A 182 2.16 5.84 -7.38
CA LEU A 182 2.88 6.61 -8.41
C LEU A 182 2.05 7.77 -8.94
N THR A 183 0.73 7.62 -8.98
CA THR A 183 -0.19 8.68 -9.46
C THR A 183 -0.96 9.36 -8.33
N GLY A 184 -0.89 8.83 -7.11
CA GLY A 184 -1.63 9.35 -5.97
C GLY A 184 -3.14 9.21 -6.11
N THR A 185 -3.62 8.19 -6.83
CA THR A 185 -5.04 8.08 -7.19
C THR A 185 -5.69 6.82 -6.62
N TRP A 186 -6.86 6.99 -6.01
CA TRP A 186 -7.76 5.89 -5.66
C TRP A 186 -8.73 5.60 -6.80
N THR A 187 -9.02 4.33 -7.05
CA THR A 187 -10.01 3.91 -8.06
C THR A 187 -10.83 2.76 -7.51
N SER A 188 -12.16 2.82 -7.70
CA SER A 188 -13.04 1.70 -7.37
C SER A 188 -12.70 0.48 -8.22
N VAL A 189 -12.70 -0.69 -7.61
CA VAL A 189 -12.56 -1.97 -8.32
C VAL A 189 -13.83 -2.80 -8.16
N ALA A 190 -13.86 -3.98 -8.78
CA ALA A 190 -14.98 -4.91 -8.65
C ALA A 190 -15.29 -5.17 -7.16
N ALA A 191 -16.56 -5.08 -6.81
CA ALA A 191 -17.03 -5.37 -5.46
C ALA A 191 -17.09 -6.88 -5.24
N MET A 192 -16.89 -7.28 -3.98
CA MET A 192 -17.15 -8.65 -3.54
C MET A 192 -18.65 -8.98 -3.62
N SER A 193 -18.95 -10.26 -3.77
CA SER A 193 -20.29 -10.83 -3.83
C SER A 193 -21.00 -10.71 -2.49
N THR A 194 -20.23 -10.79 -1.40
CA THR A 194 -20.71 -10.66 -0.02
C THR A 194 -20.05 -9.48 0.68
N ARG A 195 -20.79 -8.83 1.58
CA ARG A 195 -20.24 -7.81 2.49
C ARG A 195 -19.33 -8.49 3.52
N ARG A 196 -18.17 -7.90 3.82
CA ARG A 196 -17.19 -8.51 4.75
C ARG A 196 -16.56 -7.45 5.67
N ARG A 197 -17.00 -7.38 6.92
CA ARG A 197 -16.29 -6.69 8.02
C ARG A 197 -15.31 -7.67 8.66
N TYR A 198 -14.19 -7.16 9.18
CA TYR A 198 -13.10 -7.98 9.77
C TYR A 198 -12.45 -8.93 8.77
N VAL A 199 -12.62 -8.66 7.47
CA VAL A 199 -12.03 -9.44 6.40
C VAL A 199 -10.50 -9.36 6.44
N ARG A 200 -9.83 -10.42 6.00
CA ARG A 200 -8.39 -10.40 5.72
C ARG A 200 -8.17 -10.61 4.24
N VAL A 201 -7.24 -9.85 3.69
CA VAL A 201 -6.90 -9.92 2.27
C VAL A 201 -5.45 -10.35 2.14
N ALA A 202 -5.21 -11.34 1.30
CA ALA A 202 -3.88 -11.83 0.96
C ALA A 202 -3.72 -11.88 -0.55
N THR A 203 -2.48 -11.97 -1.01
CA THR A 203 -2.16 -12.17 -2.42
C THR A 203 -1.57 -13.55 -2.66
N LEU A 204 -2.02 -14.21 -3.72
CA LEU A 204 -1.53 -15.51 -4.16
C LEU A 204 -1.63 -15.59 -5.69
N ASP A 205 -0.55 -16.02 -6.35
CA ASP A 205 -0.49 -16.22 -7.81
C ASP A 205 -1.00 -15.04 -8.64
N GLY A 206 -0.65 -13.81 -8.22
CA GLY A 206 -1.06 -12.58 -8.91
C GLY A 206 -2.52 -12.16 -8.69
N ASN A 207 -3.21 -12.78 -7.73
CA ASN A 207 -4.60 -12.47 -7.41
C ASN A 207 -4.75 -12.02 -5.95
N LEU A 208 -5.83 -11.30 -5.66
CA LEU A 208 -6.25 -10.99 -4.30
C LEU A 208 -7.22 -12.06 -3.81
N TYR A 209 -7.20 -12.33 -2.52
CA TYR A 209 -8.12 -13.25 -1.87
C TYR A 209 -8.65 -12.60 -0.60
N ALA A 210 -9.97 -12.42 -0.54
CA ALA A 210 -10.69 -11.98 0.64
C ALA A 210 -11.18 -13.21 1.44
N VAL A 211 -10.67 -13.36 2.66
CA VAL A 211 -10.89 -14.53 3.50
C VAL A 211 -11.78 -14.18 4.68
N GLY A 212 -12.89 -14.92 4.81
CA GLY A 212 -13.80 -14.85 5.94
C GLY A 212 -14.47 -13.50 6.13
N GLY A 213 -14.61 -13.08 7.39
CA GLY A 213 -15.26 -11.84 7.80
C GLY A 213 -16.65 -12.04 8.39
N TYR A 214 -17.40 -10.95 8.52
CA TYR A 214 -18.76 -10.89 9.05
C TYR A 214 -19.63 -10.04 8.12
N ASP A 215 -20.78 -10.56 7.69
CA ASP A 215 -21.62 -9.95 6.64
C ASP A 215 -22.79 -9.10 7.16
N SER A 216 -22.76 -8.74 8.45
CA SER A 216 -23.86 -8.16 9.25
C SER A 216 -24.87 -9.17 9.80
N SER A 217 -24.81 -10.44 9.40
CA SER A 217 -25.70 -11.51 9.89
C SER A 217 -24.94 -12.69 10.50
N SER A 218 -23.85 -13.12 9.86
CA SER A 218 -23.11 -14.33 10.21
C SER A 218 -21.61 -14.19 9.93
N HIS A 219 -20.82 -15.02 10.61
CA HIS A 219 -19.40 -15.17 10.31
C HIS A 219 -19.21 -16.03 9.06
N LEU A 220 -18.39 -15.54 8.14
CA LEU A 220 -18.14 -16.20 6.87
C LEU A 220 -16.96 -17.16 6.98
N ALA A 221 -17.14 -18.38 6.48
CA ALA A 221 -16.07 -19.35 6.23
C ALA A 221 -15.62 -19.35 4.75
N THR A 222 -16.14 -18.43 3.94
CA THR A 222 -15.88 -18.38 2.49
C THR A 222 -14.63 -17.57 2.17
N VAL A 223 -14.01 -17.93 1.04
CA VAL A 223 -12.94 -17.17 0.41
C VAL A 223 -13.43 -16.70 -0.96
N GLU A 224 -13.10 -15.46 -1.31
CA GLU A 224 -13.43 -14.86 -2.61
C GLU A 224 -12.16 -14.29 -3.24
N LYS A 225 -12.09 -14.32 -4.57
CA LYS A 225 -10.98 -13.85 -5.38
C LYS A 225 -11.33 -12.53 -6.05
#